data_AF-A0A821DF88-F1
#
_entry.id   AF-A0A821DF88-F1
#
_cell.length_a   1.000
_cell.length_b   1.000
_cell.length_c   1.000
_cell.angle_alpha   90.00
_cell.angle_beta   90.00
_cell.angle_gamma   90.00
#
_symmetry.space_group_name_H-M   'P 1'
#
loop_
_entity.id
_entity.type
_entity.pdbx_description
1 polymer ?
#
loop_
_entity_poly.entity_id
_entity_poly.type
_entity_poly.pdbx_seq_one_letter_code
_entity_poly.pdbx_strand_id
1 'polypeptide(L)'
;VVAGGNGAGNGLHQLQYPTDLLVDKETDSLIICDYYNRRVVRWSRRSSTTQGEILIGNIACYGLAMDEQRYLYVSGWNTNEVRRYKFGESTGTLVAGGNGQGTGL
;
A
#
# COMPACT_ATOMS: atom_id res chain seq x y z
N VAL A 1 12.17 10.44 12.33
CA VAL A 1 11.66 9.37 11.44
C VAL A 1 10.14 9.50 11.41
N VAL A 2 9.52 9.44 10.22
CA VAL A 2 8.05 9.58 10.08
C VAL A 2 7.35 8.23 10.02
N ALA A 3 7.98 7.20 9.44
CA ALA A 3 7.45 5.84 9.37
C ALA A 3 8.58 4.82 9.51
N GLY A 4 8.34 3.72 10.22
CA GLY A 4 9.35 2.68 10.48
C GLY A 4 10.44 3.12 11.46
N GLY A 5 11.68 2.66 11.25
CA GLY A 5 12.83 2.97 12.12
C GLY A 5 13.02 2.06 13.34
N ASN A 6 12.16 1.06 13.51
CA ASN A 6 12.18 0.11 14.63
C ASN A 6 12.61 -1.31 14.20
N GLY A 7 13.49 -1.40 13.20
CA GLY A 7 13.85 -2.66 12.56
C GLY A 7 12.76 -3.23 11.63
N ALA A 8 13.13 -4.28 10.89
CA ALA A 8 12.19 -5.01 10.05
C ALA A 8 11.26 -5.87 10.91
N GLY A 9 9.95 -5.82 10.64
CA GLY A 9 8.97 -6.64 11.33
C GLY A 9 7.53 -6.29 10.96
N ASN A 10 6.57 -7.00 11.54
CA ASN A 10 5.15 -6.88 11.24
C ASN A 10 4.36 -6.02 12.25
N GLY A 11 5.01 -5.49 13.29
CA GLY A 11 4.40 -4.54 14.21
C GLY A 11 3.91 -3.29 13.49
N LEU A 12 2.91 -2.59 14.05
CA LEU A 12 2.40 -1.34 13.46
C LEU A 12 3.43 -0.21 13.46
N HIS A 13 4.44 -0.29 14.33
CA HIS A 13 5.57 0.63 14.38
C HIS A 13 6.76 0.17 13.50
N GLN A 14 6.59 -0.89 12.72
CA GLN A 14 7.61 -1.48 11.85
C GLN A 14 7.12 -1.55 10.40
N LEU A 15 8.08 -1.65 9.47
CA LEU A 15 7.87 -1.92 8.05
C LEU A 15 8.79 -3.07 7.65
N GLN A 16 8.45 -3.81 6.60
CA GLN A 16 9.27 -4.90 6.08
C GLN A 16 9.27 -4.90 4.54
N TYR A 17 10.43 -4.52 3.98
CA TYR A 17 10.64 -4.32 2.55
C TYR A 17 9.58 -3.43 1.87
N PRO A 18 9.38 -2.18 2.32
CA PRO A 18 8.44 -1.29 1.64
C PRO A 18 8.93 -1.00 0.21
N THR A 19 8.04 -1.07 -0.78
CA THR A 19 8.41 -0.96 -2.21
C THR A 19 8.02 0.36 -2.85
N ASP A 20 6.95 1.00 -2.35
CA ASP A 20 6.43 2.26 -2.89
C ASP A 20 5.66 3.05 -1.83
N LEU A 21 5.50 4.35 -2.06
CA LEU A 21 4.70 5.24 -1.22
C LEU A 21 4.06 6.37 -2.02
N LEU A 22 2.99 6.93 -1.47
CA LEU A 22 2.42 8.21 -1.92
C LEU A 22 2.10 9.12 -0.74
N VAL A 23 2.00 10.41 -1.02
CA VAL A 23 1.60 11.43 -0.04
C VAL A 23 0.12 11.70 -0.21
N ASP A 24 -0.67 11.40 0.83
CA ASP A 24 -2.06 11.82 0.92
C ASP A 24 -2.13 13.21 1.55
N LYS A 25 -2.30 14.23 0.70
CA LYS A 25 -2.32 15.64 1.12
C LYS A 25 -3.56 15.99 1.96
N GLU A 26 -4.66 15.27 1.79
CA GLU A 26 -5.91 15.55 2.53
C GLU A 26 -5.79 15.13 4.00
N THR A 27 -5.16 13.99 4.26
CA THR A 27 -4.95 13.48 5.62
C THR A 27 -3.56 13.80 6.18
N ASP A 28 -2.72 14.50 5.42
CA ASP A 28 -1.30 14.76 5.70
C ASP A 28 -0.54 13.49 6.17
N SER A 29 -0.66 12.44 5.35
CA SER A 29 -0.13 11.12 5.66
C SER A 29 0.68 10.53 4.51
N LEU A 30 1.56 9.58 4.83
CA LEU A 30 2.15 8.66 3.87
C LEU A 30 1.26 7.42 3.76
N ILE A 31 1.00 6.97 2.54
CA ILE A 31 0.43 5.65 2.27
C ILE A 31 1.56 4.81 1.68
N ILE A 32 1.88 3.70 2.34
CA ILE A 32 3.08 2.91 2.08
C ILE A 32 2.67 1.49 1.75
N CYS A 33 3.22 0.96 0.65
CA CYS A 33 3.15 -0.46 0.36
C CYS A 33 4.20 -1.18 1.20
N ASP A 34 3.75 -1.93 2.20
CA ASP A 34 4.57 -2.73 3.09
C ASP A 34 4.57 -4.18 2.59
N TYR A 35 5.27 -4.37 1.47
CA TYR A 35 5.15 -5.53 0.58
C TYR A 35 5.30 -6.88 1.29
N TYR A 36 6.33 -7.05 2.13
CA TYR A 36 6.55 -8.36 2.76
C TYR A 36 5.53 -8.65 3.86
N ASN A 37 5.05 -7.61 4.54
CA ASN A 37 3.94 -7.72 5.49
C ASN A 37 2.57 -7.84 4.78
N ARG A 38 2.54 -7.82 3.43
CA ARG A 38 1.35 -7.99 2.60
C ARG A 38 0.23 -7.01 2.96
N ARG A 39 0.59 -5.75 3.18
CA ARG A 39 -0.35 -4.71 3.60
C ARG A 39 0.00 -3.36 2.99
N VAL A 40 -1.01 -2.51 2.86
CA VAL A 40 -0.82 -1.07 2.68
C VAL A 40 -1.15 -0.38 3.99
N VAL A 41 -0.23 0.47 4.46
CA VAL A 41 -0.37 1.19 5.73
C VAL A 41 -0.38 2.69 5.53
N ARG A 42 -1.12 3.39 6.37
CA ARG A 42 -1.09 4.85 6.50
C ARG A 42 -0.25 5.25 7.70
N TRP A 43 0.63 6.23 7.53
CA TRP A 43 1.38 6.87 8.59
C TRP A 43 1.15 8.37 8.53
N SER A 44 0.58 8.94 9.60
CA SER A 44 0.48 10.39 9.72
C SER A 44 1.88 11.01 9.75
N ARG A 45 2.04 12.14 9.05
CA ARG A 45 3.31 12.89 9.02
C ARG A 45 3.50 13.79 10.24
N ARG A 46 2.50 13.85 11.12
CA ARG A 46 2.53 14.63 12.36
C ARG A 46 3.47 13.98 13.37
N SER A 47 4.14 14.81 14.18
CA SER A 47 5.23 14.37 15.06
C SER A 47 4.84 13.41 16.19
N SER A 48 3.55 13.30 16.53
CA SER A 48 3.07 12.43 17.62
C SER A 48 2.76 10.99 17.20
N THR A 49 2.85 10.67 15.90
CA THR A 49 2.52 9.33 15.39
C THR A 49 3.70 8.36 15.57
N THR A 50 3.49 7.26 16.29
CA THR A 50 4.51 6.23 16.56
C THR A 50 4.24 4.91 15.86
N GLN A 51 3.08 4.76 15.22
CA GLN A 51 2.66 3.54 14.53
C GLN A 51 1.74 3.86 13.35
N GLY A 52 1.72 2.98 12.36
CA GLY A 52 0.83 3.04 11.22
C GLY A 52 -0.52 2.40 11.46
N GLU A 53 -1.42 2.67 10.53
CA GLU A 53 -2.76 2.08 10.44
C GLU A 53 -2.83 1.22 9.18
N ILE A 54 -3.39 0.01 9.28
CA ILE A 54 -3.59 -0.85 8.12
C ILE A 54 -4.79 -0.32 7.34
N LEU A 55 -4.57 0.13 6.11
CA LEU A 55 -5.65 0.52 5.20
C LEU A 55 -6.19 -0.68 4.44
N ILE A 56 -5.30 -1.58 4.01
CA ILE A 56 -5.64 -2.79 3.26
C ILE A 56 -4.69 -3.91 3.68
N GLY A 57 -5.24 -5.06 4.07
CA GLY A 57 -4.47 -6.25 4.46
C GLY A 57 -4.56 -7.38 3.45
N ASN A 58 -3.63 -8.33 3.54
CA ASN A 58 -3.53 -9.52 2.69
C ASN A 58 -3.50 -9.19 1.18
N ILE A 59 -2.68 -8.23 0.79
CA ILE A 59 -2.50 -7.82 -0.60
C ILE A 59 -1.05 -7.96 -1.04
N ALA A 60 -0.84 -8.31 -2.31
CA ALA A 60 0.47 -8.41 -2.92
C ALA A 60 0.94 -7.05 -3.46
N CYS A 61 0.89 -5.99 -2.65
CA CYS A 61 1.18 -4.64 -3.13
C CYS A 61 2.61 -4.53 -3.69
N TYR A 62 2.81 -3.70 -4.71
CA TYR A 62 4.13 -3.37 -5.21
C TYR A 62 4.25 -1.88 -5.51
N GLY A 63 3.42 -1.37 -6.43
CA GLY A 63 3.28 0.06 -6.74
C GLY A 63 1.93 0.59 -6.28
N LEU A 64 1.89 1.89 -6.00
CA LEU A 64 0.72 2.63 -5.53
C LEU A 64 0.44 3.85 -6.41
N ALA A 65 -0.85 4.09 -6.67
CA ALA A 65 -1.34 5.36 -7.21
C ALA A 65 -2.69 5.70 -6.60
N MET A 66 -3.05 6.97 -6.52
CA MET A 66 -4.34 7.42 -6.01
C MET A 66 -4.94 8.46 -6.93
N ASP A 67 -6.22 8.32 -7.26
CA ASP A 67 -6.95 9.30 -8.07
C ASP A 67 -7.57 10.42 -7.21
N GLU A 68 -8.16 11.41 -7.89
CA GLU A 68 -8.82 12.56 -7.25
C GLU A 68 -10.08 12.17 -6.46
N GLN A 69 -10.68 11.02 -6.77
CA GLN A 69 -11.81 10.45 -6.01
C GLN A 69 -11.34 9.60 -4.82
N ARG A 70 -10.03 9.58 -4.54
CA ARG A 70 -9.38 8.84 -3.46
C ARG A 70 -9.51 7.32 -3.58
N TYR A 71 -9.62 6.80 -4.78
CA TYR A 71 -9.40 5.37 -4.99
C TYR A 71 -7.91 5.07 -5.04
N LEU A 72 -7.50 4.06 -4.27
CA LEU A 72 -6.13 3.56 -4.25
C LEU A 72 -5.99 2.43 -5.28
N TYR A 73 -5.05 2.59 -6.20
CA TYR A 73 -4.66 1.61 -7.20
C TYR A 73 -3.39 0.92 -6.71
N VAL A 74 -3.44 -0.41 -6.66
CA VAL A 74 -2.34 -1.25 -6.18
C VAL A 74 -1.96 -2.21 -7.27
N SER A 75 -0.71 -2.17 -7.72
CA SER A 75 -0.17 -3.23 -8.59
C SER A 75 0.26 -4.42 -7.76
N GLY A 76 -0.04 -5.61 -8.28
CA GLY A 76 0.15 -6.88 -7.61
C GLY A 76 1.38 -7.64 -8.13
N TRP A 77 2.45 -7.77 -7.33
CA TRP A 77 3.68 -8.45 -7.79
C TRP A 77 3.45 -9.91 -8.21
N ASN A 78 2.70 -10.66 -7.39
CA ASN A 78 2.42 -12.09 -7.65
C ASN A 78 1.16 -12.33 -8.47
N THR A 79 0.25 -11.37 -8.51
CA THR A 79 -1.05 -11.56 -9.18
C THR A 79 -1.01 -11.14 -10.64
N ASN A 80 -0.04 -10.31 -11.06
CA ASN A 80 -0.04 -9.66 -12.37
C ASN A 80 -1.34 -8.89 -12.63
N GLU A 81 -1.87 -8.26 -11.58
CA GLU A 81 -3.12 -7.50 -11.59
C GLU A 81 -2.87 -6.10 -11.04
N VAL A 82 -3.63 -5.13 -11.52
CA VAL A 82 -3.84 -3.85 -10.85
C VAL A 82 -5.26 -3.86 -10.31
N ARG A 83 -5.40 -3.59 -9.01
CA ARG A 83 -6.69 -3.50 -8.35
C ARG A 83 -6.91 -2.12 -7.77
N ARG A 84 -8.15 -1.66 -7.83
CA ARG A 84 -8.63 -0.41 -7.25
C ARG A 84 -9.39 -0.69 -5.96
N TYR A 85 -9.12 0.10 -4.93
CA TYR A 85 -9.71 -0.02 -3.60
C TYR A 85 -10.24 1.34 -3.14
N LYS A 86 -11.40 1.36 -2.50
CA LYS A 86 -11.80 2.48 -1.64
C LYS A 86 -11.26 2.24 -0.22
N PHE A 87 -10.88 3.30 0.49
CA PHE A 87 -10.46 3.14 1.88
C PHE A 87 -11.56 2.48 2.73
N GLY A 88 -11.16 1.45 3.50
CA GLY A 88 -12.07 0.63 4.30
C GLY A 88 -12.64 -0.59 3.57
N GLU A 89 -12.45 -0.71 2.24
CA GLU A 89 -12.80 -1.93 1.52
C GLU A 89 -11.73 -3.01 1.69
N SER A 90 -12.15 -4.23 2.01
CA SER A 90 -11.28 -5.39 2.09
C SER A 90 -11.06 -6.08 0.73
N THR A 91 -11.92 -5.79 -0.25
CA THR A 91 -11.90 -6.43 -1.58
C THR A 91 -11.76 -5.37 -2.67
N GLY A 92 -10.65 -5.41 -3.41
CA GLY A 92 -10.40 -4.49 -4.52
C GLY A 92 -11.04 -4.96 -5.82
N THR A 93 -11.45 -4.00 -6.65
CA THR A 93 -11.95 -4.22 -8.02
C THR A 93 -10.76 -4.41 -8.96
N LEU A 94 -10.75 -5.47 -9.79
CA LEU A 94 -9.75 -5.63 -10.86
C LEU A 94 -9.93 -4.51 -11.90
N VAL A 95 -8.85 -3.80 -12.24
CA VAL A 95 -8.88 -2.73 -13.25
C VAL A 95 -7.98 -3.00 -14.46
N ALA A 96 -6.91 -3.78 -14.28
CA ALA A 96 -6.05 -4.22 -15.38
C ALA A 96 -5.30 -5.51 -15.01
N GLY A 97 -4.88 -6.29 -16.01
CA GLY A 97 -4.15 -7.55 -15.82
C GLY A 97 -5.05 -8.76 -15.62
N GLY A 98 -4.52 -9.81 -14.99
CA GLY A 98 -5.22 -11.08 -14.75
C GLY A 98 -4.98 -12.18 -15.80
N ASN A 99 -4.21 -11.89 -16.85
CA ASN A 99 -3.83 -12.87 -17.88
C ASN A 99 -2.46 -13.55 -17.60
N GLY A 100 -1.92 -13.40 -16.39
CA GLY A 100 -0.60 -13.93 -16.01
C GLY A 100 0.58 -13.10 -16.54
N GLN A 101 1.80 -13.63 -16.36
CA GLN A 101 3.00 -13.05 -16.98
C GLN A 101 2.95 -13.25 -18.50
N GLY A 102 3.05 -12.17 -19.27
CA GLY A 102 3.13 -12.25 -20.72
C GLY A 102 4.54 -12.52 -21.22
N THR A 103 4.68 -13.27 -22.32
CA THR A 103 5.92 -13.34 -23.12
C THR A 103 5.97 -12.32 -24.27
N GLY A 104 4.83 -11.65 -24.55
CA GLY A 104 4.74 -10.47 -25.41
C GLY A 104 5.57 -10.50 -26.70
N LEU A 105 5.48 -11.58 -27.48
CA LEU A 105 5.79 -11.61 -28.91
C LEU A 105 4.56 -12.11 -29.67
#